data_AF-A0A1F6MS53-F1
#
_entry.id   AF-A0A1F6MS53-F1
#
_cell.length_a   1.000
_cell.length_b   1.000
_cell.length_c   1.000
_cell.angle_alpha   90.00
_cell.angle_beta   90.00
_cell.angle_gamma   90.00
#
_symmetry.space_group_name_H-M   'P 1'
#
loop_
_entity.id
_entity.type
_entity.pdbx_description
1 polymer ?
#
loop_
_entity_poly.entity_id
_entity_poly.type
_entity_poly.pdbx_seq_one_letter_code
_entity_poly.pdbx_strand_id
1 'polypeptide(L)'
;MIPGGQVENFDIPLEETCRREVKEELGINIKIIRPLRTIITRRPQAEDKLVVLVHYLAERIGEIKPGPETIEWAWHDINNLPADCAPNVYEIIKDLK
;
A
#
# COMPACT_ATOMS: atom_id res chain seq x y z
N MET A 1 -7.99 -2.36 -1.62
CA MET A 1 -6.81 -2.20 -0.73
C MET A 1 -5.81 -1.24 -1.37
N ILE A 2 -4.78 -0.80 -0.65
CA ILE A 2 -3.61 -0.13 -1.25
C ILE A 2 -2.55 -1.22 -1.50
N PRO A 3 -1.81 -1.21 -2.62
CA PRO A 3 -0.79 -2.20 -2.89
C PRO A 3 0.35 -2.18 -1.86
N GLY A 4 0.87 -3.36 -1.52
CA GLY A 4 1.93 -3.49 -0.53
C GLY A 4 1.92 -4.85 0.16
N GLY A 5 3.04 -5.20 0.77
CA GLY A 5 3.20 -6.51 1.41
C GLY A 5 4.18 -6.49 2.57
N GLN A 6 4.57 -7.69 3.00
CA GLN A 6 5.37 -7.89 4.19
C GLN A 6 6.85 -7.60 3.91
N VAL A 7 7.52 -6.95 4.87
CA VAL A 7 8.97 -6.83 4.84
C VAL A 7 9.58 -8.19 5.20
N GLU A 8 10.32 -8.77 4.26
CA GLU A 8 10.97 -10.06 4.42
C GLU A 8 12.48 -9.92 4.66
N ASN A 9 13.09 -8.87 4.11
CA ASN A 9 14.49 -8.55 4.29
C ASN A 9 14.63 -7.26 5.10
N PHE A 10 15.25 -7.35 6.28
CA PHE A 10 15.42 -6.24 7.21
C PHE A 10 16.75 -5.48 7.03
N ASP A 11 17.60 -5.92 6.11
CA ASP A 11 18.87 -5.25 5.76
C ASP A 11 18.70 -4.20 4.66
N ILE A 12 17.49 -4.07 4.09
CA ILE A 12 17.17 -3.10 3.04
C ILE A 12 16.20 -2.03 3.55
N PRO A 13 16.20 -0.83 2.94
CA PRO A 13 15.21 0.20 3.24
C PRO A 13 13.78 -0.29 2.99
N LEU A 14 12.82 0.19 3.79
CA LEU A 14 11.40 -0.14 3.65
C LEU A 14 10.85 0.30 2.28
N GLU A 15 11.43 1.36 1.71
CA GLU A 15 11.15 1.87 0.37
C GLU A 15 11.41 0.81 -0.71
N GLU A 16 12.44 -0.03 -0.55
CA GLU A 16 12.75 -1.10 -1.51
C GLU A 16 11.68 -2.20 -1.47
N THR A 17 11.20 -2.56 -0.28
CA THR A 17 10.04 -3.45 -0.14
C THR A 17 8.79 -2.83 -0.80
N CYS A 18 8.51 -1.55 -0.56
CA CYS A 18 7.38 -0.86 -1.18
C CYS A 18 7.45 -0.89 -2.71
N ARG A 19 8.63 -0.62 -3.29
CA ARG A 19 8.85 -0.68 -4.74
C ARG A 19 8.64 -2.08 -5.30
N ARG A 20 9.16 -3.10 -4.62
CA ARG A 20 9.02 -4.51 -5.03
C ARG A 20 7.55 -4.93 -5.04
N GLU A 21 6.83 -4.67 -3.95
CA GLU A 21 5.41 -5.08 -3.81
C GLU A 21 4.52 -4.39 -4.85
N VAL A 22 4.71 -3.09 -5.08
CA VAL A 22 3.97 -2.38 -6.14
C VAL A 22 4.31 -2.92 -7.53
N LYS A 23 5.56 -3.34 -7.75
CA LYS A 23 5.96 -3.97 -9.00
C LYS A 23 5.28 -5.33 -9.20
N GLU A 24 5.18 -6.13 -8.15
CA GLU A 24 4.54 -7.45 -8.18
C GLU A 24 3.02 -7.34 -8.38
N GLU A 25 2.34 -6.46 -7.64
CA GLU A 25 0.89 -6.33 -7.72
C GLU A 25 0.42 -5.57 -8.96
N LEU A 26 1.09 -4.46 -9.33
CA LEU A 26 0.61 -3.54 -10.36
C LEU A 26 1.49 -3.47 -11.62
N GLY A 27 2.66 -4.13 -11.64
CA GLY A 27 3.57 -4.15 -12.79
C GLY A 27 4.31 -2.83 -13.07
N ILE A 28 4.11 -1.81 -12.25
CA ILE A 28 4.66 -0.46 -12.44
C ILE A 28 5.85 -0.17 -11.53
N ASN A 29 6.63 0.82 -11.93
CA ASN A 29 7.58 1.45 -11.03
C ASN A 29 6.91 2.65 -10.36
N ILE A 30 7.42 3.05 -9.21
CA ILE A 30 6.95 4.25 -8.50
C ILE A 30 8.10 5.18 -8.18
N LYS A 31 7.81 6.45 -7.94
CA LYS A 31 8.70 7.41 -7.30
C LYS A 31 8.07 7.84 -5.98
N ILE A 32 8.65 7.39 -4.88
CA ILE A 32 8.21 7.80 -3.54
C ILE A 32 8.49 9.30 -3.37
N ILE A 33 7.44 10.05 -3.01
CA ILE A 33 7.49 11.48 -2.73
C ILE A 33 7.85 11.70 -1.26
N ARG A 34 7.11 11.07 -0.35
CA ARG A 34 7.30 11.18 1.10
C ARG A 34 6.64 10.01 1.84
N PRO A 35 7.12 9.67 3.05
CA PRO A 35 6.35 8.81 3.95
C PRO A 35 5.06 9.50 4.40
N LEU A 36 4.05 8.69 4.70
CA LEU A 36 2.83 9.07 5.42
C LEU A 36 2.92 8.58 6.87
N ARG A 37 1.91 8.86 7.69
CA ARG A 37 1.86 8.38 9.06
C ARG A 37 1.89 6.84 9.13
N THR A 38 2.76 6.31 9.98
CA THR A 38 2.76 4.88 10.32
C THR A 38 1.50 4.50 11.11
N ILE A 39 0.86 3.40 10.73
CA ILE A 39 -0.32 2.87 11.41
C ILE A 39 0.06 1.55 12.10
N ILE A 40 -0.23 1.43 13.39
CA ILE A 40 -0.14 0.16 14.12
C ILE A 40 -1.55 -0.38 14.28
N THR A 41 -1.78 -1.61 13.83
CA THR A 41 -3.08 -2.27 13.90
C THR A 41 -2.93 -3.75 14.22
N ARG A 42 -4.04 -4.43 14.54
CA ARG A 42 -4.06 -5.89 14.70
C ARG A 42 -4.18 -6.57 13.35
N ARG A 43 -3.54 -7.73 13.20
CA ARG A 43 -3.70 -8.53 11.97
C ARG A 43 -5.13 -9.10 11.94
N PRO A 44 -5.89 -8.94 10.84
CA PRO A 44 -7.29 -9.40 10.77
C PRO A 44 -7.50 -10.88 11.08
N GLN A 45 -6.48 -11.72 10.89
CA GLN A 45 -6.52 -13.17 11.11
C GLN A 45 -5.67 -13.63 12.30
N ALA A 46 -5.09 -12.71 13.06
CA ALA A 46 -4.28 -12.99 14.25
C ALA A 46 -4.35 -11.77 15.18
N GLU A 47 -5.45 -11.66 15.93
CA GLU A 47 -5.73 -10.48 16.76
C GLU A 47 -4.71 -10.29 17.90
N ASP A 48 -4.00 -11.35 18.27
CA ASP A 48 -2.88 -11.34 19.21
C ASP A 48 -1.60 -10.73 18.62
N LYS A 49 -1.56 -10.50 17.31
CA LYS A 49 -0.41 -9.95 16.59
C LYS A 49 -0.68 -8.52 16.12
N LEU A 50 0.28 -7.66 16.42
CA LEU A 50 0.33 -6.31 15.87
C LEU A 50 1.08 -6.31 14.54
N VAL A 51 0.63 -5.46 13.64
CA VAL A 51 1.29 -5.15 12.37
C VAL A 51 1.56 -3.65 12.33
N VAL A 52 2.78 -3.30 11.94
CA VAL A 52 3.19 -1.92 11.67
C VAL A 52 3.10 -1.71 10.17
N LEU A 53 2.22 -0.81 9.74
CA LEU A 53 2.04 -0.44 8.36
C LEU A 53 2.74 0.90 8.10
N VAL A 54 3.71 0.89 7.20
CA VAL A 54 4.43 2.09 6.76
C VAL A 54 3.93 2.44 5.36
N HIS A 55 3.25 3.57 5.23
CA HIS A 55 2.65 4.02 3.97
C HIS A 55 3.47 5.14 3.33
N TYR A 56 3.39 5.23 2.01
CA TYR A 56 4.09 6.25 1.23
C TYR A 56 3.14 6.91 0.24
N LEU A 57 3.32 8.22 0.03
CA LEU A 57 2.77 8.91 -1.13
C LEU A 57 3.77 8.79 -2.28
N ALA A 58 3.31 8.36 -3.45
CA ALA A 58 4.18 8.10 -4.59
C ALA A 58 3.53 8.48 -5.93
N GLU A 59 4.36 8.80 -6.91
CA GLU A 59 3.98 8.97 -8.32
C GLU A 59 4.16 7.64 -9.06
N ARG A 60 3.20 7.27 -9.91
CA ARG A 60 3.36 6.12 -10.80
C ARG A 60 4.30 6.43 -11.94
N ILE A 61 5.03 5.42 -12.41
CA ILE A 61 5.85 5.48 -13.63
C ILE A 61 5.44 4.32 -14.53
N GLY A 62 4.84 4.65 -15.66
CA GLY A 62 4.32 3.69 -16.63
C GLY A 62 2.87 3.27 -16.35
N GLU A 63 2.34 2.40 -17.21
CA GLU A 63 0.96 1.91 -17.18
C GLU A 63 0.82 0.61 -16.40
N ILE A 64 -0.31 0.46 -15.69
CA ILE A 64 -0.59 -0.70 -14.83
C ILE A 64 -0.72 -1.96 -15.68
N LYS A 65 0.06 -2.98 -15.30
CA LYS A 65 -0.01 -4.34 -15.83
C LYS A 65 -0.05 -5.28 -14.62
N PRO A 66 -1.25 -5.58 -14.11
CA PRO A 66 -1.39 -6.27 -12.84
C PRO A 66 -0.68 -7.61 -12.84
N GLY A 67 -0.14 -7.99 -11.68
CA GLY A 67 0.44 -9.31 -11.47
C GLY A 67 -0.62 -10.42 -11.49
N PRO A 68 -0.20 -11.70 -11.54
CA PRO A 68 -1.11 -12.84 -11.65
C PRO A 68 -2.10 -12.96 -10.49
N GLU A 69 -1.74 -12.47 -9.31
CA GLU A 69 -2.58 -12.51 -8.10
C GLU A 69 -3.59 -11.35 -8.02
N THR A 70 -3.48 -10.35 -8.90
CA THR A 70 -4.38 -9.20 -8.93
C THR A 70 -5.58 -9.49 -9.83
N ILE A 71 -6.73 -9.74 -9.21
CA ILE A 71 -7.99 -10.04 -9.91
C ILE A 71 -8.52 -8.81 -10.65
N GLU A 72 -8.48 -7.65 -9.99
CA GLU A 72 -8.98 -6.39 -10.53
C GLU A 72 -8.21 -5.20 -9.93
N TRP A 73 -8.21 -4.09 -10.67
CA TRP A 73 -7.68 -2.82 -10.20
C TRP A 73 -8.54 -1.68 -10.77
N ALA A 74 -8.64 -0.59 -10.02
CA ALA A 74 -9.34 0.61 -10.45
C ALA A 74 -8.73 1.87 -9.83
N TRP A 75 -8.89 2.99 -10.53
CA TRP A 75 -8.64 4.31 -9.96
C TRP A 75 -9.86 4.77 -9.17
N HIS A 76 -9.64 5.22 -7.94
CA HIS A 76 -10.70 5.76 -7.08
C HIS A 76 -10.38 7.21 -6.68
N ASP A 77 -11.43 8.03 -6.61
CA ASP A 77 -11.33 9.37 -6.02
C ASP A 77 -11.18 9.24 -4.50
N ILE A 78 -10.18 9.90 -3.94
CA ILE A 78 -9.89 9.90 -2.50
C ILE A 78 -11.03 10.52 -1.66
N ASN A 79 -11.92 11.29 -2.29
CA ASN A 79 -13.09 11.87 -1.66
C ASN A 79 -14.35 11.02 -1.83
N ASN A 80 -14.28 9.93 -2.60
CA ASN A 80 -15.40 9.02 -2.88
C ASN A 80 -14.90 7.58 -3.01
N LEU A 81 -14.35 7.06 -1.91
CA LEU A 81 -13.85 5.69 -1.85
C LEU A 81 -15.02 4.69 -1.71
N PRO A 82 -14.88 3.46 -2.25
CA PRO A 82 -15.80 2.35 -1.98
C PRO A 82 -15.95 2.11 -0.47
N ALA A 83 -17.10 1.58 -0.04
CA ALA A 83 -17.41 1.34 1.38
C ALA A 83 -16.72 0.10 1.97
N ASP A 84 -16.11 -0.73 1.13
CA ASP A 84 -15.48 -2.01 1.45
C ASP A 84 -13.94 -1.96 1.43
N CYS A 85 -13.35 -0.76 1.54
CA CYS A 85 -11.91 -0.65 1.68
C CYS A 85 -11.46 -1.15 3.06
N ALA A 86 -10.22 -1.65 3.13
CA ALA A 86 -9.59 -1.96 4.41
C ALA A 86 -9.51 -0.70 5.30
N PRO A 87 -9.73 -0.79 6.63
CA PRO A 87 -9.82 0.39 7.51
C PRO A 87 -8.62 1.35 7.43
N ASN A 88 -7.42 0.81 7.24
CA ASN A 88 -6.20 1.61 7.12
C ASN A 88 -6.19 2.52 5.88
N VAL A 89 -6.94 2.19 4.83
CA VAL A 89 -7.07 3.03 3.62
C VAL A 89 -7.78 4.34 3.96
N TYR A 90 -8.90 4.28 4.68
CA TYR A 90 -9.61 5.48 5.10
C TYR A 90 -8.79 6.34 6.07
N GLU A 91 -8.04 5.70 6.96
CA GLU A 91 -7.21 6.43 7.94
C GLU A 91 -6.02 7.13 7.29
N ILE A 92 -5.36 6.51 6.33
CA ILE A 92 -4.15 7.08 5.72
C ILE A 92 -4.46 8.19 4.72
N ILE A 93 -5.61 8.14 4.04
CA ILE A 93 -6.00 9.17 3.08
C ILE A 93 -6.26 10.53 3.75
N LYS A 94 -6.52 10.56 5.06
CA LYS A 94 -6.62 11.81 5.83
C LYS A 94 -5.32 12.61 5.83
N ASP A 95 -4.16 11.97 5.63
CA ASP A 95 -2.84 12.62 5.55
C ASP A 95 -2.58 13.32 4.19
N LEU A 96 -3.50 13.16 3.24
CA LEU A 96 -3.43 13.76 1.91
C LEU A 96 -4.32 15.01 1.77
N LYS A 97 -5.15 15.30 2.77
CA LYS A 97 -6.03 16.47 2.84
C LYS A 97 -5.37 17.58 3.64
#